data_AF-A0A9E2ZDN4-F1
#
_entry.id   AF-A0A9E2ZDN4-F1
#
_cell.length_a   1.000
_cell.length_b   1.000
_cell.length_c   1.000
_cell.angle_alpha   90.00
_cell.angle_beta   90.00
_cell.angle_gamma   90.00
#
_symmetry.space_group_name_H-M   'P 1'
#
loop_
_entity.id
_entity.type
_entity.pdbx_description
1 polymer ?
#
loop_
_entity_poly.entity_id
_entity_poly.type
_entity_poly.pdbx_seq_one_letter_code
_entity_poly.pdbx_strand_id
1 'polypeptide(L)' 'MRMRIRVHPIDCAAHGLCAELLPEWIRLDDWGYPIAAEGKLPPELVEHARRAAIACPTLALLLQDDCE' A
#
# COMPACT_ATOMS: atom_id res chain seq x y z
N MET A 1 10.14 -9.14 -12.17
CA MET A 1 9.63 -8.18 -11.17
C MET A 1 8.12 -8.15 -11.21
N ARG A 2 7.49 -8.79 -10.23
CA ARG A 2 6.06 -8.70 -9.98
C ARG A 2 5.92 -7.97 -8.67
N MET A 3 5.63 -6.68 -8.73
CA MET A 3 5.45 -5.90 -7.52
C MET A 3 4.08 -6.19 -6.91
N ARG A 4 4.01 -6.20 -5.58
CA ARG A 4 2.74 -6.21 -4.85
C ARG A 4 2.79 -5.34 -3.60
N ILE A 5 1.63 -4.89 -3.17
CA ILE A 5 1.46 -4.18 -1.90
C ILE A 5 1.08 -5.16 -0.80
N ARG A 6 1.71 -5.02 0.36
CA ARG A 6 1.32 -5.71 1.60
C ARG A 6 1.12 -4.68 2.70
N VAL A 7 0.04 -4.86 3.47
CA VAL A 7 -0.26 -4.06 4.65
C VAL A 7 -0.05 -4.92 5.90
N HIS A 8 0.66 -4.39 6.89
CA HIS A 8 0.70 -4.93 8.24
C HIS A 8 -0.35 -4.21 9.10
N PRO A 9 -1.53 -4.81 9.32
CA PRO A 9 -2.63 -4.13 10.01
C PRO A 9 -2.32 -3.83 11.48
N ILE A 10 -1.44 -4.61 12.12
CA ILE A 10 -1.04 -4.42 13.52
C ILE A 10 -0.17 -3.16 13.69
N ASP A 11 0.70 -2.88 12.73
CA ASP A 11 1.59 -1.70 12.75
C ASP A 11 0.90 -0.44 12.19
N CYS A 12 -0.28 -0.60 11.58
CA CYS A 12 -1.02 0.50 11.00
C CYS A 12 -1.76 1.29 12.09
N ALA A 13 -1.54 2.60 12.12
CA ALA A 13 -2.24 3.52 13.03
C ALA A 13 -3.20 4.47 12.28
N ALA A 14 -3.81 4.01 11.18
CA ALA A 14 -4.88 4.71 10.44
C ALA A 14 -4.54 6.15 9.97
N HIS A 15 -3.31 6.41 9.53
CA HIS A 15 -2.88 7.73 9.05
C HIS A 15 -3.47 8.16 7.69
N GLY A 16 -4.07 7.25 6.91
CA GLY A 16 -4.72 7.56 5.63
C GLY A 16 -3.82 7.90 4.44
N LEU A 17 -2.55 8.27 4.65
CA LEU A 17 -1.61 8.71 3.59
C LEU A 17 -1.44 7.73 2.42
N CYS A 18 -1.56 6.43 2.69
CA CYS A 18 -1.44 5.40 1.66
C CYS A 18 -2.59 5.44 0.63
N ALA A 19 -3.82 5.73 1.07
CA ALA A 19 -4.97 5.88 0.18
C ALA A 19 -4.93 7.20 -0.60
N GLU A 20 -4.34 8.25 -0.05
CA GLU A 20 -4.12 9.51 -0.77
C GLU A 20 -3.08 9.39 -1.89
N LEU A 21 -2.01 8.62 -1.65
CA LEU A 21 -0.91 8.45 -2.59
C LEU A 21 -1.13 7.32 -3.61
N LEU A 22 -2.00 6.36 -3.29
CA LEU A 22 -2.35 5.23 -4.14
C LEU A 22 -3.85 4.87 -4.03
N PRO A 23 -4.76 5.79 -4.40
CA PRO A 23 -6.21 5.56 -4.32
C PRO A 23 -6.72 4.46 -5.25
N GLU A 24 -5.97 4.15 -6.32
CA GLU A 24 -6.32 3.12 -7.29
C GLU A 24 -6.18 1.70 -6.72
N TRP A 25 -5.37 1.52 -5.67
CA TRP A 25 -5.09 0.20 -5.08
C TRP A 25 -5.49 0.08 -3.61
N ILE A 26 -5.49 1.19 -2.88
CA ILE A 26 -5.76 1.22 -1.44
C ILE A 26 -6.99 2.08 -1.17
N ARG A 27 -7.94 1.52 -0.42
CA ARG A 27 -9.11 2.23 0.10
C ARG A 27 -9.06 2.21 1.60
N LEU A 28 -9.70 3.19 2.24
CA LEU A 28 -9.89 3.18 3.69
C LEU A 28 -11.25 2.57 4.01
N ASP A 29 -11.30 1.79 5.09
CA ASP A 29 -12.57 1.37 5.68
C ASP A 29 -13.18 2.49 6.54
N ASP A 30 -14.32 2.21 7.17
CA ASP A 30 -15.03 3.15 8.05
C ASP A 30 -14.21 3.55 9.30
N TRP A 31 -13.14 2.83 9.61
CA TRP A 31 -12.25 3.06 10.75
C TRP A 31 -10.92 3.71 10.35
N GLY A 32 -10.72 4.01 9.05
CA GLY A 32 -9.50 4.60 8.52
C GLY A 32 -8.35 3.61 8.28
N TYR A 33 -8.59 2.31 8.37
CA TYR A 33 -7.60 1.28 8.07
C TYR A 33 -7.55 0.97 6.57
N PRO A 34 -6.35 0.75 6.01
CA PRO A 34 -6.20 0.52 4.59
C PRO A 34 -6.58 -0.91 4.19
N ILE A 35 -7.50 -1.00 3.24
CA ILE A 35 -7.84 -2.20 2.48
C ILE A 35 -7.12 -2.10 1.13
N ALA A 36 -6.08 -2.93 0.95
CA ALA A 36 -5.34 -3.02 -0.31
C ALA A 36 -5.95 -4.09 -1.22
N ALA A 37 -6.00 -3.82 -2.53
CA ALA A 37 -6.37 -4.82 -3.52
C ALA A 37 -5.34 -5.96 -3.60
N GLU A 38 -5.80 -7.15 -3.97
CA GLU A 38 -4.95 -8.32 -4.12
C GLU A 38 -4.39 -8.43 -5.54
N GLY A 39 -3.20 -9.03 -5.65
CA GLY A 39 -2.59 -9.37 -6.94
C GLY A 39 -1.42 -8.48 -7.33
N LYS A 40 -1.08 -8.55 -8.62
CA LYS A 40 0.10 -7.89 -9.18
C LYS A 40 -0.18 -6.42 -9.44
N LEU A 41 0.70 -5.56 -8.94
CA LEU A 41 0.66 -4.13 -9.24
C LEU A 41 0.96 -3.89 -10.73
N PRO A 42 0.12 -3.12 -11.45
CA PRO A 42 0.46 -2.67 -12.79
C PRO A 42 1.68 -1.74 -12.73
N PRO A 43 2.54 -1.74 -13.76
CA PRO A 43 3.82 -1.02 -13.74
C PRO A 43 3.66 0.50 -13.55
N GLU A 44 2.56 1.08 -14.02
CA GLU A 44 2.24 2.51 -13.85
C GLU A 44 1.97 2.92 -12.39
N LEU A 45 1.50 1.98 -11.56
CA LEU A 45 1.22 2.21 -10.15
C LEU A 45 2.43 1.92 -9.25
N VAL A 46 3.51 1.33 -9.76
CA VAL A 46 4.68 0.96 -8.95
C VAL A 46 5.33 2.19 -8.31
N GLU A 47 5.47 3.29 -9.06
CA GLU A 47 6.05 4.54 -8.52
C GLU A 47 5.12 5.22 -7.50
N HIS A 48 3.81 5.09 -7.65
CA HIS A 48 2.82 5.56 -6.67
C HIS A 48 2.88 4.72 -5.39
N ALA A 49 2.92 3.39 -5.52
CA ALA A 49 3.07 2.46 -4.42
C ALA A 49 4.38 2.64 -3.66
N ARG A 50 5.48 2.88 -4.36
CA ARG A 50 6.77 3.17 -3.74
C ARG A 50 6.70 4.44 -2.88
N ARG A 51 6.09 5.51 -3.41
CA ARG A 51 5.87 6.75 -2.65
C ARG A 51 4.97 6.52 -1.44
N ALA A 52 3.88 5.79 -1.60
CA ALA A 52 2.98 5.44 -0.49
C ALA A 52 3.70 4.65 0.62
N ALA A 53 4.56 3.69 0.25
CA ALA A 53 5.33 2.90 1.22
C ALA A 53 6.34 3.77 2.00
N ILE A 54 7.04 4.67 1.31
CA ILE A 54 8.01 5.60 1.93
C ILE A 54 7.31 6.63 2.83
N ALA A 55 6.13 7.10 2.44
CA ALA A 55 5.36 8.08 3.21
C ALA A 55 4.71 7.50 4.46
N CYS A 56 4.69 6.16 4.62
CA CYS A 56 4.07 5.51 5.77
C CYS A 56 4.92 5.75 7.04
N PRO A 57 4.42 6.49 8.04
CA PRO A 57 5.20 6.84 9.23
C PRO A 57 5.50 5.64 10.12
N THR A 58 4.66 4.60 10.07
CA THR A 58 4.81 3.37 10.87
C THR A 58 5.38 2.21 10.06
N LEU A 59 5.74 2.42 8.78
CA LEU A 59 6.23 1.38 7.87
C LEU A 59 5.28 0.17 7.72
N ALA A 60 3.99 0.38 7.99
CA ALA A 60 2.96 -0.65 7.86
C ALA A 60 2.66 -1.03 6.40
N LEU A 61 2.96 -0.15 5.44
CA LEU A 61 2.79 -0.40 4.00
C LEU A 61 4.10 -0.82 3.36
N LEU A 62 4.13 -2.00 2.75
CA LEU A 62 5.29 -2.59 2.10
C LEU A 62 5.05 -2.80 0.61
N LEU A 63 6.09 -2.52 -0.19
CA LEU A 63 6.18 -2.92 -1.59
C LEU A 63 7.13 -4.12 -1.67
N GLN A 64 6.62 -5.25 -2.13
CA GLN A 64 7.37 -6.50 -2.27
C GLN A 64 7.51 -6.90 -3.73
N ASP A 65 8.63 -7.53 -4.09
CA ASP A 65 8.79 -8.18 -5.39
C ASP A 65 8.53 -9.69 -5.23
N ASP A 66 7.44 -10.15 -5.82
CA ASP A 66 7.08 -11.57 -5.94
C ASP A 66 7.72 -12.15 -7.21
N CYS A 67 9.04 -12.14 -7.26
CA CYS A 67 9.79 -13.03 -8.14
C CYS A 67 9.80 -14.43 -7.51
N GLU A 68 8.68 -15.14 -7.66
CA GLU A 68 8.68 -16.61 -7.67
C GLU A 68 9.17 -17.12 -9.03
#